data_AF-A0ABD1SQ39-F1
#
_entry.id   AF-A0ABD1SQ39-F1
#
_cell.length_a   1.000
_cell.length_b   1.000
_cell.length_c   1.000
_cell.angle_alpha   90.00
_cell.angle_beta   90.00
_cell.angle_gamma   90.00
#
_symmetry.space_group_name_H-M   'P 1'
#
loop_
_entity.id
_entity.type
_entity.pdbx_description
1 polymer ?
#
loop_
_entity_poly.entity_id
_entity_poly.type
_entity_poly.pdbx_seq_one_letter_code
_entity_poly.pdbx_strand_id
1 'polypeptide(L)'
;MVGCSLFSSRQPSGIAGFGRGPESLPSQMGVKKFSYCLVSHRFDDTLLSSELVLVSGGNSSGANGTIKYTPFRKNPVAFNSAFQDCYYVTLRKMTVGGIRIKVPYKFLVPGSDGHGGTIVDSGSTFISMDN
;
A
#
# COMPACT_ATOMS: atom_id res chain seq x y z
N MET A 1 16.53 11.44 4.66
CA MET A 1 16.32 12.03 5.99
C MET A 1 15.40 11.12 6.79
N VAL A 2 15.63 10.93 8.08
CA VAL A 2 14.70 10.22 8.98
C VAL A 2 14.10 11.21 9.97
N GLY A 3 12.83 11.03 10.32
CA GLY A 3 12.15 11.86 11.33
C GLY A 3 12.34 11.29 12.74
N CYS A 4 12.52 12.16 13.73
CA CYS A 4 12.52 11.78 15.14
C CYS A 4 11.10 11.87 15.71
N SER A 5 10.68 10.86 16.47
CA SER A 5 9.43 10.90 17.24
C SER A 5 9.72 11.10 18.72
N LEU A 6 8.93 11.94 19.38
CA LEU A 6 8.98 12.15 20.84
C LEU A 6 8.25 11.05 21.61
N PHE A 7 7.39 10.28 20.95
CA PHE A 7 6.59 9.21 21.56
C PHE A 7 6.56 7.96 20.66
N SER A 8 6.58 6.78 21.27
CA SER A 8 6.33 5.50 20.58
C SER A 8 5.16 4.78 21.23
N SER A 9 4.10 4.52 20.46
CA SER A 9 2.98 3.69 20.88
C SER A 9 2.99 2.42 20.05
N ARG A 10 3.16 1.27 20.71
CA ARG A 10 3.05 -0.08 20.10
C ARG A 10 3.98 -0.35 18.90
N GLN A 11 5.07 0.40 18.75
CA GLN A 11 6.08 0.20 17.71
C GLN A 11 7.46 -0.02 18.34
N PRO A 12 8.20 -1.08 17.96
CA PRO A 12 9.40 -1.48 18.68
C PRO A 12 10.53 -0.45 18.59
N SER A 13 10.56 0.41 17.54
CA SER A 13 11.52 1.53 17.42
C SER A 13 11.15 2.62 16.40
N GLY A 14 10.09 2.43 15.58
CA GLY A 14 9.65 3.39 14.58
C GLY A 14 8.94 2.75 13.39
N ILE A 15 8.78 3.52 12.30
CA ILE A 15 8.13 3.10 11.06
C ILE A 15 9.05 3.37 9.88
N ALA A 16 9.25 2.37 9.01
CA ALA A 16 9.79 2.60 7.68
C ALA A 16 8.64 3.00 6.73
N GLY A 17 8.61 4.26 6.33
CA GLY A 17 7.59 4.76 5.40
C GLY A 17 7.86 4.32 3.97
N PHE A 18 6.98 3.51 3.40
CA PHE A 18 7.07 3.02 2.02
C PHE A 18 6.17 3.78 1.05
N GLY A 19 5.66 4.96 1.41
CA GLY A 19 4.81 5.77 0.52
C GLY A 19 5.51 6.24 -0.76
N ARG A 20 4.82 7.05 -1.57
CA ARG A 20 5.31 7.55 -2.86
C ARG A 20 5.89 8.97 -2.81
N GLY A 21 5.97 9.54 -1.61
CA GLY A 21 6.54 10.86 -1.37
C GLY A 21 8.07 10.87 -1.40
N PRO A 22 8.69 12.06 -1.46
CA PRO A 22 10.15 12.22 -1.47
C PRO A 22 10.83 11.71 -0.19
N GLU A 23 10.14 11.80 0.95
CA GLU A 23 10.66 11.36 2.25
C GLU A 23 10.48 9.84 2.51
N SER A 24 9.91 9.09 1.56
CA SER A 24 9.77 7.64 1.71
C SER A 24 11.11 6.92 1.57
N LEU A 25 11.24 5.75 2.21
CA LEU A 25 12.45 4.94 2.12
C LEU A 25 12.81 4.54 0.67
N PRO A 26 11.86 4.10 -0.19
CA PRO A 26 12.17 3.84 -1.60
C PRO A 26 12.71 5.07 -2.34
N SER A 27 12.11 6.26 -2.15
CA SER A 27 12.57 7.50 -2.79
C SER A 27 13.98 7.88 -2.35
N GLN A 28 14.26 7.82 -1.05
CA GLN A 28 15.58 8.13 -0.49
C GLN A 28 16.67 7.15 -0.98
N MET A 29 16.31 5.89 -1.21
CA MET A 29 17.22 4.87 -1.72
C MET A 29 17.33 4.85 -3.26
N GLY A 30 16.58 5.69 -3.98
CA GLY A 30 16.53 5.67 -5.44
C GLY A 30 15.91 4.40 -6.03
N VAL A 31 15.13 3.66 -5.24
CA VAL A 31 14.49 2.39 -5.62
C VAL A 31 13.09 2.66 -6.17
N LYS A 32 12.81 2.12 -7.36
CA LYS A 32 11.52 2.30 -8.05
C LYS A 32 10.55 1.14 -7.86
N LYS A 33 11.02 0.00 -7.35
CA LYS A 33 10.23 -1.22 -7.18
C LYS A 33 10.68 -1.95 -5.92
N PHE A 34 9.71 -2.40 -5.16
CA PHE A 34 9.90 -3.30 -4.04
C PHE A 34 8.78 -4.34 -3.99
N SER A 35 8.99 -5.42 -3.26
CA SER A 35 7.97 -6.44 -3.01
C SER A 35 8.18 -7.04 -1.63
N TYR A 36 7.09 -7.42 -0.99
CA TYR A 36 7.11 -8.12 0.29
C TYR A 36 5.97 -9.15 0.29
N CYS A 37 6.18 -10.25 1.02
CA CYS A 37 5.17 -11.28 1.20
C CYS A 37 4.80 -11.34 2.68
N LEU A 38 3.67 -10.79 3.09
CA LEU A 38 3.28 -10.81 4.50
C LEU A 38 2.99 -12.25 4.95
N VAL A 39 3.69 -12.68 5.99
CA VAL A 39 3.39 -13.91 6.71
C VAL A 39 2.21 -13.70 7.66
N SER A 40 1.36 -14.72 7.79
CA SER A 40 0.19 -14.68 8.66
C SER A 40 0.61 -14.88 10.11
N HIS A 41 0.38 -13.86 10.96
CA HIS A 41 0.56 -13.96 12.41
C HIS A 41 -0.79 -14.16 13.13
N ARG A 42 -1.65 -15.04 12.60
CA ARG A 42 -2.99 -15.32 13.15
C ARG A 42 -2.92 -16.24 14.38
N PHE A 43 -2.23 -15.83 15.45
CA PHE A 43 -2.21 -16.52 16.75
C PHE A 43 -1.28 -17.74 16.89
N ASP A 44 -0.27 -17.91 16.03
CA ASP A 44 0.89 -18.74 16.36
C ASP A 44 2.14 -17.85 16.48
N ASP A 45 2.95 -18.12 17.50
CA ASP A 45 4.26 -17.49 17.67
C ASP A 45 5.31 -18.22 16.82
N THR A 46 4.95 -18.65 15.60
CA THR A 46 5.96 -19.23 14.71
C THR A 46 6.90 -18.12 14.27
N LEU A 47 8.20 -18.36 14.43
CA LEU A 47 9.28 -17.45 14.02
C LEU A 47 9.47 -17.47 12.49
N LEU A 48 8.37 -17.43 11.73
CA LEU A 48 8.39 -17.32 10.29
C LEU A 48 8.64 -15.85 9.92
N SER A 49 9.62 -15.65 9.04
CA SER A 49 9.93 -14.34 8.48
C SER A 49 9.88 -14.41 6.96
N SER A 50 9.58 -13.26 6.36
CA SER A 50 9.55 -13.06 4.92
C SER A 50 10.49 -11.94 4.52
N GLU A 51 10.92 -11.95 3.27
CA GLU A 51 11.80 -10.89 2.76
C GLU A 51 11.01 -9.68 2.23
N LEU A 52 11.55 -8.50 2.53
CA LEU A 52 11.26 -7.27 1.82
C LEU A 52 12.38 -7.07 0.78
N VAL A 53 12.03 -7.20 -0.49
CA VAL A 53 12.98 -7.10 -1.60
C VAL A 53 12.93 -5.70 -2.18
N LEU A 54 14.06 -5.00 -2.15
CA LEU A 54 14.25 -3.71 -2.81
C LEU A 54 14.98 -3.93 -4.13
N VAL A 55 14.39 -3.48 -5.25
CA VAL A 55 14.93 -3.72 -6.59
C VAL A 55 15.66 -2.47 -7.07
N SER A 56 16.99 -2.52 -7.06
CA SER A 56 17.85 -1.52 -7.71
C SER A 56 18.29 -2.02 -9.09
N GLY A 57 18.06 -1.25 -10.15
CA GLY A 57 18.43 -1.63 -11.53
C GLY A 57 17.34 -2.33 -12.36
N GLY A 58 17.68 -2.64 -13.63
CA GLY A 58 16.76 -3.18 -14.64
C GLY A 58 16.41 -4.67 -14.45
N ASN A 59 15.11 -4.97 -14.61
CA ASN A 59 14.45 -6.28 -14.58
C ASN A 59 14.85 -7.25 -13.45
N SER A 60 14.21 -7.09 -12.28
CA SER A 60 14.16 -8.19 -11.31
C SER A 60 13.27 -9.33 -11.79
N SER A 61 13.92 -10.43 -12.17
CA SER A 61 13.37 -11.78 -12.29
C SER A 61 13.08 -12.33 -10.89
N GLY A 62 11.96 -11.93 -10.30
CA GLY A 62 11.70 -12.14 -8.86
C GLY A 62 10.37 -12.79 -8.49
N ALA A 63 9.70 -13.49 -9.41
CA ALA A 63 8.58 -14.36 -9.05
C ALA A 63 8.55 -15.57 -9.97
N ASN A 64 8.50 -16.78 -9.40
CA ASN A 64 8.29 -18.04 -10.12
C ASN A 64 6.84 -18.18 -10.61
N GLY A 65 6.30 -17.13 -11.26
CA GLY A 65 4.94 -17.07 -11.78
C GLY A 65 4.64 -15.75 -12.50
N THR A 66 3.57 -15.74 -13.29
CA THR A 66 3.12 -14.54 -14.01
C THR A 66 2.54 -13.52 -13.03
N ILE A 67 3.33 -12.49 -12.66
CA ILE A 67 2.83 -11.35 -11.88
C ILE A 67 1.81 -10.58 -12.73
N LYS A 68 0.61 -10.34 -12.18
CA LYS A 68 -0.39 -9.46 -12.79
C LYS A 68 -0.24 -8.06 -12.23
N TYR A 69 -0.23 -7.07 -13.11
CA TYR A 69 -0.07 -5.67 -12.74
C TYR A 69 -1.35 -4.87 -12.98
N THR A 70 -1.54 -3.83 -12.18
CA THR A 70 -2.50 -2.75 -12.43
C THR A 70 -1.75 -1.43 -12.36
N PRO A 71 -2.08 -0.44 -13.20
CA PRO A 71 -1.52 0.90 -13.06
C PRO A 71 -1.88 1.50 -11.70
N PHE A 72 -0.94 2.25 -11.12
CA PHE A 72 -1.26 3.14 -10.01
C PHE A 72 -2.12 4.29 -10.51
N ARG A 73 -3.05 4.71 -9.66
CA ARG A 73 -3.87 5.89 -9.87
C ARG A 73 -3.34 7.06 -9.03
N LYS A 74 -3.68 8.29 -9.43
CA LYS A 74 -3.44 9.48 -8.62
C LYS A 74 -4.76 9.95 -8.04
N ASN A 75 -4.74 10.40 -6.79
CA ASN A 75 -5.85 11.17 -6.24
C ASN A 75 -5.83 12.57 -6.89
N PRO A 76 -6.97 13.14 -7.33
CA PRO A 76 -6.98 14.46 -7.97
C PRO A 76 -6.68 15.61 -7.01
N VAL A 77 -6.78 15.41 -5.69
CA VAL A 77 -6.46 16.42 -4.68
C VAL A 77 -4.95 16.57 -4.51
N ALA A 78 -4.39 17.61 -5.13
CA ALA A 78 -2.94 17.89 -5.11
C ALA A 78 -2.47 18.64 -3.86
N PHE A 79 -3.36 19.35 -3.17
CA PHE A 79 -3.00 20.17 -2.00
C PHE A 79 -2.78 19.35 -0.72
N ASN A 80 -3.23 18.09 -0.69
CA ASN A 80 -2.96 17.17 0.40
C ASN A 80 -1.93 16.12 -0.05
N SER A 81 -0.68 16.31 0.35
CA SER A 81 0.42 15.40 0.02
C SER A 81 0.18 13.97 0.51
N ALA A 82 -0.55 13.78 1.62
CA ALA A 82 -0.86 12.45 2.13
C ALA A 82 -1.62 11.60 1.09
N PHE A 83 -2.54 12.21 0.32
CA PHE A 83 -3.27 11.50 -0.74
C PHE A 83 -2.42 11.20 -1.97
N GLN A 84 -1.35 11.98 -2.22
CA GLN A 84 -0.44 11.71 -3.33
C GLN A 84 0.54 10.58 -3.01
N ASP A 85 0.83 10.39 -1.72
CA ASP A 85 1.81 9.42 -1.25
C ASP A 85 1.25 7.99 -1.17
N CYS A 86 -0.07 7.80 -1.21
CA CYS A 86 -0.68 6.47 -1.17
C CYS A 86 -0.57 5.70 -2.50
N TYR A 87 -0.57 4.36 -2.40
CA TYR A 87 -0.67 3.45 -3.54
C TYR A 87 -2.13 3.23 -3.96
N TYR A 88 -2.70 4.19 -4.67
CA TYR A 88 -4.03 4.03 -5.24
C TYR A 88 -4.04 3.03 -6.41
N VAL A 89 -5.04 2.16 -6.42
CA VAL A 89 -5.33 1.20 -7.50
C VAL A 89 -6.79 1.33 -7.94
N THR A 90 -7.10 0.80 -9.13
CA THR A 90 -8.48 0.85 -9.66
C THR A 90 -9.24 -0.42 -9.31
N LEU A 91 -10.19 -0.32 -8.37
CA LEU A 91 -11.13 -1.39 -8.07
C LEU A 91 -12.32 -1.35 -9.02
N ARG A 92 -12.51 -2.42 -9.82
CA ARG A 92 -13.59 -2.50 -10.82
C ARG A 92 -14.85 -3.21 -10.31
N LYS A 93 -14.67 -4.25 -9.50
CA LYS A 93 -15.75 -5.13 -9.06
C LYS A 93 -15.35 -5.81 -7.76
N MET A 94 -16.33 -5.95 -6.87
CA MET A 94 -16.25 -6.82 -5.70
C MET A 94 -17.28 -7.93 -5.83
N THR A 95 -16.94 -9.12 -5.33
CA THR A 95 -17.82 -10.28 -5.32
C THR A 95 -17.71 -11.03 -4.00
N VAL A 96 -18.83 -11.50 -3.47
CA VAL A 96 -18.89 -12.40 -2.31
C VAL A 96 -19.70 -13.64 -2.71
N GLY A 97 -19.11 -14.82 -2.56
CA GLY A 97 -19.74 -16.07 -3.01
C GLY A 97 -20.10 -16.08 -4.51
N GLY A 98 -19.32 -15.39 -5.35
CA GLY A 98 -19.61 -15.24 -6.79
C GLY A 98 -20.63 -14.15 -7.14
N ILE A 99 -21.36 -13.63 -6.15
CA ILE A 99 -22.38 -12.59 -6.34
C ILE A 99 -21.70 -11.22 -6.36
N ARG A 100 -22.00 -10.40 -7.38
CA ARG A 100 -21.48 -9.04 -7.50
C ARG A 100 -22.10 -8.13 -6.44
N ILE A 101 -21.25 -7.46 -5.66
CA ILE A 101 -21.68 -6.39 -4.76
C ILE A 101 -21.82 -5.11 -5.57
N LYS A 102 -22.94 -4.41 -5.39
CA LYS A 102 -23.18 -3.08 -5.96
C LYS A 102 -22.55 -2.05 -5.04
N VAL A 103 -21.43 -1.47 -5.47
CA VAL A 103 -20.77 -0.37 -4.76
C VAL A 103 -21.01 0.92 -5.55
N PRO A 104 -21.53 1.99 -4.92
CA PRO A 104 -21.66 3.29 -5.56
C PRO A 104 -20.33 3.77 -6.17
N TYR A 105 -20.37 4.31 -7.39
CA TYR A 105 -19.17 4.70 -8.13
C TYR A 105 -18.29 5.71 -7.37
N LYS A 106 -18.90 6.60 -6.57
CA LYS A 106 -18.21 7.58 -5.71
C LYS A 106 -17.19 6.95 -4.75
N PHE A 107 -17.37 5.68 -4.38
CA PHE A 107 -16.43 4.99 -3.49
C PHE A 107 -15.32 4.25 -4.25
N LEU A 108 -15.52 3.94 -5.53
CA LEU A 108 -14.53 3.21 -6.34
C LEU A 108 -13.44 4.11 -6.92
N VAL A 109 -13.69 5.41 -6.92
CA VAL A 109 -12.88 6.41 -7.62
C VAL A 109 -12.69 7.63 -6.72
N PRO A 110 -11.44 8.11 -6.53
CA PRO A 110 -11.21 9.37 -5.84
C PRO A 110 -11.96 10.52 -6.53
N GLY A 111 -12.83 11.19 -5.77
CA GLY A 111 -13.55 12.38 -6.17
C GLY A 111 -12.68 13.64 -6.14
N SER A 112 -13.22 14.77 -6.58
CA SER A 112 -12.52 16.06 -6.53
C SER A 112 -12.25 16.58 -5.12
N ASP A 113 -12.99 16.05 -4.14
CA ASP A 113 -12.80 16.25 -2.70
C ASP A 113 -11.72 15.31 -2.11
N GLY A 114 -11.21 14.37 -2.91
CA GLY A 114 -10.19 13.40 -2.53
C GLY A 114 -10.75 12.14 -1.88
N HIS A 115 -12.07 12.06 -1.65
CA HIS A 115 -12.72 10.91 -1.03
C HIS A 115 -12.94 9.77 -2.02
N GLY A 116 -12.98 8.54 -1.51
CA GLY A 116 -13.17 7.32 -2.30
C GLY A 116 -11.89 6.82 -2.97
N GLY A 117 -12.05 5.76 -3.77
CA GLY A 117 -10.94 5.02 -4.36
C GLY A 117 -10.51 3.83 -3.52
N THR A 118 -9.37 3.25 -3.87
CA THR A 118 -8.84 2.06 -3.19
C THR A 118 -7.34 2.22 -3.06
N ILE A 119 -6.83 2.09 -1.84
CA ILE A 119 -5.41 2.14 -1.53
C ILE A 119 -4.92 0.75 -1.09
N VAL A 120 -3.66 0.45 -1.39
CA VAL A 120 -2.94 -0.65 -0.77
C VAL A 120 -2.16 -0.09 0.41
N ASP A 121 -2.49 -0.55 1.62
CA ASP A 121 -1.90 -0.10 2.88
C ASP A 121 -1.45 -1.30 3.73
N SER A 122 -0.16 -1.35 4.05
CA SER A 122 0.41 -2.36 4.96
C SER A 122 0.34 -1.96 6.43
N GLY A 123 -0.02 -0.72 6.73
CA GLY A 123 -0.21 -0.22 8.10
C GLY A 123 -1.52 -0.69 8.73
N SER A 124 -2.51 -1.06 7.92
CA SER A 124 -3.82 -1.55 8.37
C SER A 124 -3.90 -3.08 8.33
N THR A 125 -4.34 -3.71 9.43
CA THR A 125 -4.47 -5.17 9.53
C THR A 125 -5.72 -5.70 8.81
N PHE A 126 -6.78 -4.91 8.75
CA PHE A 126 -8.05 -5.29 8.15
C PHE A 126 -8.38 -4.36 6.98
N ILE A 127 -9.11 -4.90 6.00
CA ILE A 127 -9.70 -4.09 4.93
C ILE A 127 -10.79 -3.23 5.58
N SER A 128 -10.64 -1.91 5.47
CA SER A 128 -11.67 -0.94 5.84
C SER A 128 -12.46 -0.49 4.62
N MET A 129 -13.75 -0.22 4.81
CA MET A 129 -14.64 0.32 3.80
C MET A 129 -15.47 1.44 4.42
N ASP A 130 -15.51 2.59 3.75
CA ASP A 130 -16.33 3.72 4.16
C ASP A 130 -17.82 3.40 3.96
N ASN A 131 -18.66 3.97 4.81
CA ASN A 131 -20.12 3.80 4.81
C ASN A 131 -20.83 4.92 4.04
#